data_AF-A0ABC8A042-F1
#
_entry.id   AF-A0ABC8A042-F1
#
_cell.length_a   1.000
_cell.length_b   1.000
_cell.length_c   1.000
_cell.angle_alpha   90.00
_cell.angle_beta   90.00
_cell.angle_gamma   90.00
#
_symmetry.space_group_name_H-M   'P 1'
#
loop_
_entity.id
_entity.type
_entity.pdbx_description
1 polymer ?
#
loop_
_entity_poly.entity_id
_entity_poly.type
_entity_poly.pdbx_seq_one_letter_code
_entity_poly.pdbx_strand_id
1 'polypeptide(L)'
;MSVEDTQPLITHLIELRKRLLNCIIAVIVIFLCLVYFANDIYHLVSAPLIKQLPQGSTMIATDVASPFFTPIKLTFMVSLILSAPVILYQVWAFIAPALYKHERRLVVPLLVSSSLLFYIGMAFAYFVVFPLAFGFLANTAPEGVQVSTDIASYLSFVMALFMAFGVSFEVPVAIVLLCWMGITSPEDLRKKRPYVLVGAFVVGMLLTPPDVFSQTLLAIPMYCLFEIGVFFSRFYVGKGRNREEENDAEAESEKTEE
;
A
#
# COMPACT_ATOMS: atom_id res chain seq x y z
N MET A 1 -32.74 11.08 15.77
CA MET A 1 -32.03 10.17 14.85
C MET A 1 -33.07 9.72 13.84
N SER A 2 -33.33 10.55 12.83
CA SER A 2 -34.44 10.41 11.88
C SER A 2 -34.11 9.35 10.83
N VAL A 3 -35.17 8.69 10.33
CA VAL A 3 -35.15 7.54 9.41
C VAL A 3 -34.46 7.82 8.06
N GLU A 4 -34.20 9.09 7.74
CA GLU A 4 -33.49 9.53 6.53
C GLU A 4 -31.97 9.26 6.56
N ASP A 5 -31.34 9.18 7.74
CA ASP A 5 -29.89 8.86 7.87
C ASP A 5 -29.58 7.36 7.64
N THR A 6 -30.57 6.49 7.75
CA THR A 6 -30.39 5.03 7.59
C THR A 6 -30.22 4.62 6.12
N GLN A 7 -30.89 5.32 5.20
CA GLN A 7 -30.82 5.04 3.75
C GLN A 7 -29.45 5.33 3.11
N PRO A 8 -28.72 6.44 3.42
CA PRO A 8 -27.40 6.70 2.85
C PRO A 8 -26.32 5.73 3.37
N LEU A 9 -26.35 5.37 4.65
CA LEU A 9 -25.38 4.41 5.21
C LEU A 9 -25.53 3.01 4.61
N ILE A 10 -26.78 2.53 4.47
CA ILE A 10 -27.04 1.23 3.84
C ILE A 10 -26.61 1.25 2.36
N THR A 11 -26.85 2.34 1.64
CA THR A 11 -26.41 2.49 0.24
C THR A 11 -24.88 2.46 0.12
N HIS A 12 -24.18 3.18 1.00
CA HIS A 12 -22.71 3.21 1.02
C HIS A 12 -22.10 1.84 1.36
N LEU A 13 -22.72 1.09 2.30
CA LEU A 13 -22.29 -0.27 2.63
C LEU A 13 -22.53 -1.26 1.48
N ILE A 14 -23.64 -1.13 0.75
CA ILE A 14 -23.92 -1.95 -0.44
C ILE A 14 -22.89 -1.67 -1.53
N GLU A 15 -22.53 -0.41 -1.72
CA GLU A 15 -21.49 -0.03 -2.68
C GLU A 15 -20.12 -0.59 -2.30
N LEU A 16 -19.73 -0.47 -1.02
CA LEU A 16 -18.49 -1.06 -0.50
C LEU A 16 -18.43 -2.57 -0.77
N ARG A 17 -19.51 -3.29 -0.44
CA ARG A 17 -19.59 -4.74 -0.67
C ARG A 17 -19.42 -5.08 -2.15
N LYS A 18 -20.12 -4.36 -3.04
CA LYS A 18 -20.05 -4.59 -4.49
C LYS A 18 -18.63 -4.41 -5.01
N ARG A 19 -17.95 -3.35 -4.56
CA ARG A 19 -16.57 -3.03 -4.96
C ARG A 19 -15.57 -4.04 -4.42
N LEU A 20 -15.72 -4.43 -3.15
CA LEU A 20 -14.91 -5.49 -2.54
C LEU A 20 -15.05 -6.81 -3.29
N LEU A 21 -16.27 -7.20 -3.66
CA LEU A 21 -16.50 -8.40 -4.47
C LEU A 21 -15.82 -8.31 -5.83
N ASN A 22 -15.87 -7.16 -6.49
CA ASN A 22 -15.17 -6.98 -7.77
C ASN A 22 -13.65 -7.10 -7.64
N CYS A 23 -13.06 -6.58 -6.56
CA CYS A 23 -11.63 -6.77 -6.26
C CYS A 23 -11.30 -8.25 -6.08
N ILE A 24 -12.10 -8.97 -5.27
CA ILE A 24 -11.91 -10.39 -5.03
C ILE A 24 -12.03 -11.19 -6.33
N ILE A 25 -13.05 -10.91 -7.15
CA ILE A 25 -13.25 -11.57 -8.45
C ILE A 25 -12.04 -11.32 -9.36
N ALA A 26 -11.54 -10.08 -9.45
CA ALA A 26 -10.38 -9.77 -10.27
C ALA A 26 -9.13 -10.57 -9.84
N VAL A 27 -8.85 -10.64 -8.54
CA VAL A 27 -7.74 -11.42 -7.99
C VAL A 27 -7.91 -12.91 -8.30
N ILE A 28 -9.11 -13.46 -8.09
CA ILE A 28 -9.40 -14.89 -8.31
C ILE A 28 -9.29 -15.25 -9.78
N VAL A 29 -9.83 -14.43 -10.69
CA VAL A 29 -9.75 -14.68 -12.13
C VAL A 29 -8.30 -14.72 -12.59
N ILE A 30 -7.49 -13.73 -12.20
CA ILE A 30 -6.06 -13.70 -12.52
C ILE A 30 -5.34 -14.90 -11.90
N PHE A 31 -5.66 -15.23 -10.65
CA PHE A 31 -5.07 -16.38 -9.95
C PHE A 31 -5.38 -17.70 -10.67
N LEU A 32 -6.63 -17.95 -11.06
CA LEU A 32 -7.02 -19.18 -11.77
C LEU A 32 -6.33 -19.29 -13.13
N CYS A 33 -6.06 -18.18 -13.81
CA CYS A 33 -5.28 -18.17 -15.05
C CYS A 33 -3.79 -18.49 -14.82
N LEU A 34 -3.23 -18.13 -13.67
CA LEU A 34 -1.80 -18.25 -13.38
C LEU A 34 -1.43 -19.51 -12.57
N VAL A 35 -2.35 -20.07 -11.79
CA VAL A 35 -2.07 -21.16 -10.84
C VAL A 35 -1.51 -22.42 -11.52
N TYR A 36 -1.92 -22.70 -12.76
CA TYR A 36 -1.36 -23.80 -13.55
C TYR A 36 0.16 -23.64 -13.77
N PHE A 37 0.64 -22.39 -13.89
CA PHE A 37 2.04 -22.04 -14.10
C PHE A 37 2.78 -21.72 -12.79
N ALA A 38 2.25 -22.11 -11.63
CA ALA A 38 2.78 -21.70 -10.33
C ALA A 38 4.26 -22.07 -10.14
N ASN A 39 4.69 -23.24 -10.61
CA ASN A 39 6.09 -23.66 -10.53
C ASN A 39 7.00 -22.80 -11.43
N ASP A 40 6.56 -22.47 -12.65
CA ASP A 40 7.32 -21.63 -13.57
C ASP A 40 7.46 -20.21 -13.04
N ILE A 41 6.37 -19.64 -12.51
CA ILE A 41 6.36 -18.33 -11.84
C ILE A 41 7.31 -18.35 -10.65
N TYR A 42 7.28 -19.43 -9.87
CA TYR A 42 8.19 -19.62 -8.75
C TYR A 42 9.66 -19.59 -9.20
N HIS A 43 10.04 -20.34 -10.23
CA HIS A 43 11.41 -20.31 -10.73
C HIS A 43 11.82 -18.95 -11.26
N LEU A 44 10.92 -18.25 -11.97
CA LEU A 44 11.18 -16.94 -12.54
C LEU A 44 11.38 -15.87 -11.47
N VAL A 45 10.53 -15.85 -10.44
CA VAL A 45 10.57 -14.84 -9.37
C VAL A 45 11.65 -15.18 -8.33
N SER A 46 11.90 -16.46 -8.05
CA SER A 46 12.94 -16.86 -7.09
C SER A 46 14.36 -16.70 -7.64
N ALA A 47 14.59 -16.89 -8.95
CA ALA A 47 15.93 -16.74 -9.54
C ALA A 47 16.67 -15.43 -9.20
N PRO A 48 16.06 -14.23 -9.33
CA PRO A 48 16.71 -12.99 -8.92
C PRO A 48 16.89 -12.86 -7.41
N LEU A 49 15.96 -13.41 -6.64
CA LEU A 49 15.97 -13.37 -5.19
C LEU A 49 17.09 -14.23 -4.61
N ILE A 50 17.34 -15.41 -5.20
CA ILE A 50 18.46 -16.29 -4.86
C ILE A 50 19.81 -15.62 -5.12
N LYS A 51 19.92 -14.80 -6.16
CA LYS A 51 21.16 -14.06 -6.46
C LYS A 51 21.52 -13.02 -5.40
N GLN A 52 20.56 -12.60 -4.57
CA GLN A 52 20.79 -11.67 -3.46
C GLN A 52 21.19 -12.38 -2.17
N LEU A 53 21.16 -13.72 -2.14
CA LEU A 53 21.66 -14.49 -1.01
C LEU A 53 23.21 -14.54 -1.01
N PRO A 54 23.85 -14.69 0.16
CA PRO A 54 25.30 -14.84 0.27
C PRO A 54 25.84 -15.99 -0.60
N GLN A 55 27.02 -15.81 -1.18
CA GLN A 55 27.65 -16.85 -2.01
C GLN A 55 27.82 -18.16 -1.20
N GLY A 56 27.20 -19.24 -1.68
CA GLY A 56 27.28 -20.56 -1.06
C GLY A 56 26.10 -20.95 -0.16
N SER A 57 25.11 -20.07 0.07
CA SER A 57 23.90 -20.45 0.80
C SER A 57 22.92 -21.21 -0.11
N THR A 58 22.48 -22.39 0.32
CA THR A 58 21.39 -23.14 -0.32
C THR A 58 20.09 -22.90 0.43
N MET A 59 18.99 -22.64 -0.29
CA MET A 59 17.67 -22.62 0.33
C MET A 59 17.25 -24.03 0.70
N ILE A 60 16.83 -24.20 1.95
CA ILE A 60 16.28 -25.46 2.46
C ILE A 60 14.77 -25.32 2.63
N ALA A 61 14.05 -26.42 2.54
CA ALA A 61 12.66 -26.48 2.96
C ALA A 61 12.61 -27.23 4.29
N THR A 62 12.20 -26.54 5.36
CA THR A 62 12.11 -27.18 6.69
C THR A 62 10.85 -28.01 6.83
N ASP A 63 9.75 -27.59 6.20
CA ASP A 63 8.48 -28.30 6.22
C ASP A 63 8.25 -29.16 4.97
N VAL A 64 7.66 -30.34 5.16
CA VAL A 64 7.34 -31.30 4.09
C VAL A 64 6.37 -30.70 3.05
N ALA A 65 5.47 -29.82 3.49
CA ALA A 65 4.46 -29.21 2.64
C ALA A 65 4.95 -27.91 1.95
N SER A 66 6.10 -27.35 2.35
CA SER A 66 6.61 -26.08 1.80
C SER A 66 6.80 -26.10 0.28
N PRO A 67 7.35 -27.15 -0.35
CA PRO A 67 7.50 -27.19 -1.80
C PRO A 67 6.16 -27.12 -2.57
N PHE A 68 5.06 -27.58 -1.96
CA PHE A 68 3.74 -27.56 -2.57
C PHE A 68 3.03 -26.21 -2.39
N PHE A 69 3.01 -25.67 -1.17
CA PHE A 69 2.27 -24.43 -0.87
C PHE A 69 2.99 -23.15 -1.29
N THR A 70 4.32 -23.16 -1.33
CA THR A 70 5.12 -21.95 -1.62
C THR A 70 4.87 -21.39 -3.02
N PRO A 71 4.88 -22.20 -4.11
CA PRO A 71 4.57 -21.70 -5.45
C PRO A 71 3.14 -21.17 -5.57
N ILE A 72 2.17 -21.83 -4.93
CA ILE A 72 0.76 -21.40 -4.93
C ILE A 72 0.60 -20.06 -4.21
N LYS A 73 1.19 -19.92 -3.02
CA LYS A 73 1.17 -18.68 -2.22
C LYS A 73 1.80 -17.52 -3.00
N LEU A 74 2.93 -17.77 -3.65
CA LEU A 74 3.59 -16.77 -4.48
C LEU A 74 2.73 -16.37 -5.68
N THR A 75 2.11 -17.34 -6.36
CA THR A 75 1.22 -17.07 -7.50
C THR A 75 0.02 -16.23 -7.10
N PHE A 76 -0.53 -16.47 -5.90
CA PHE A 76 -1.59 -15.63 -5.33
C PHE A 76 -1.10 -14.19 -5.06
N MET A 77 0.13 -14.02 -4.59
CA MET A 77 0.70 -12.69 -4.41
C MET A 77 0.90 -11.97 -5.75
N VAL A 78 1.41 -12.68 -6.76
CA VAL A 78 1.56 -12.15 -8.12
C VAL A 78 0.20 -11.76 -8.72
N SER A 79 -0.84 -12.56 -8.53
CA SER A 79 -2.18 -12.21 -9.00
C SER A 79 -2.73 -10.97 -8.29
N LEU A 80 -2.46 -10.81 -6.98
CA LEU A 80 -2.81 -9.60 -6.24
C LEU A 80 -2.12 -8.37 -6.82
N ILE A 81 -0.82 -8.45 -7.08
CA ILE A 81 -0.02 -7.36 -7.68
C ILE A 81 -0.53 -6.99 -9.08
N LEU A 82 -0.82 -7.97 -9.92
CA LEU A 82 -1.35 -7.73 -11.26
C LEU A 82 -2.76 -7.15 -11.23
N SER A 83 -3.55 -7.49 -10.20
CA SER A 83 -4.87 -6.92 -9.98
C SER A 83 -4.86 -5.51 -9.37
N ALA A 84 -3.69 -5.01 -8.93
CA ALA A 84 -3.57 -3.73 -8.22
C ALA A 84 -4.24 -2.55 -8.95
N PRO A 85 -4.13 -2.37 -10.28
CA PRO A 85 -4.82 -1.27 -10.97
C PRO A 85 -6.35 -1.36 -10.87
N VAL A 86 -6.89 -2.58 -10.88
CA VAL A 86 -8.33 -2.83 -10.70
C VAL A 86 -8.73 -2.57 -9.25
N ILE A 87 -7.93 -3.02 -8.28
CA ILE A 87 -8.19 -2.78 -6.85
C ILE A 87 -8.18 -1.28 -6.56
N LEU A 88 -7.14 -0.58 -6.98
CA LEU A 88 -7.03 0.87 -6.84
C LEU A 88 -8.20 1.57 -7.52
N TYR A 89 -8.59 1.16 -8.73
CA TYR A 89 -9.78 1.69 -9.39
C TYR A 89 -11.03 1.53 -8.54
N GLN A 90 -11.27 0.37 -7.95
CA GLN A 90 -12.44 0.16 -7.11
C GLN A 90 -12.39 0.96 -5.81
N VAL A 91 -11.22 1.07 -5.18
CA VAL A 91 -11.01 1.90 -3.99
C VAL A 91 -11.27 3.37 -4.30
N TRP A 92 -10.66 3.91 -5.34
CA TRP A 92 -10.84 5.32 -5.71
C TRP A 92 -12.25 5.61 -6.23
N ALA A 93 -12.84 4.68 -6.98
CA ALA A 93 -14.20 4.86 -7.45
C ALA A 93 -15.24 4.75 -6.32
N PHE A 94 -14.91 4.14 -5.18
CA PHE A 94 -15.71 4.19 -3.95
C PHE A 94 -15.63 5.55 -3.25
N ILE A 95 -14.46 6.20 -3.32
CA ILE A 95 -14.22 7.51 -2.69
C ILE A 95 -14.70 8.65 -3.61
N ALA A 96 -14.65 8.47 -4.93
CA ALA A 96 -15.07 9.44 -5.93
C ALA A 96 -16.49 10.02 -5.78
N PRO A 97 -17.51 9.33 -5.27
CA PRO A 97 -18.82 9.92 -4.97
C PRO A 97 -18.77 10.97 -3.85
N ALA A 98 -17.77 10.90 -2.96
CA ALA A 98 -17.53 11.90 -1.92
C ALA A 98 -16.81 13.15 -2.46
N LEU A 99 -16.20 13.07 -3.66
CA LEU A 99 -15.67 14.24 -4.35
C LEU A 99 -16.82 14.97 -5.05
N TYR A 100 -16.88 16.29 -4.89
CA TYR A 100 -17.88 17.14 -5.52
C TYR A 100 -17.97 16.89 -7.03
N LYS A 101 -19.20 16.87 -7.56
CA LYS A 101 -19.57 16.51 -8.95
C LYS A 101 -18.76 17.24 -10.05
N HIS A 102 -18.10 18.35 -9.73
CA HIS A 102 -17.26 19.13 -10.66
C HIS A 102 -15.79 18.67 -10.76
N GLU A 103 -15.31 17.78 -9.88
CA GLU A 103 -13.88 17.42 -9.81
C GLU A 103 -13.58 15.98 -10.27
N ARG A 104 -14.57 15.30 -10.86
CA ARG A 104 -14.48 13.92 -11.36
C ARG A 104 -13.33 13.70 -12.38
N ARG A 105 -12.87 14.77 -13.04
CA ARG A 105 -11.73 14.75 -13.97
C ARG A 105 -10.39 14.50 -13.27
N LEU A 106 -10.26 14.80 -11.97
CA LEU A 106 -9.03 14.56 -11.19
C LEU A 106 -8.90 13.13 -10.66
N VAL A 107 -9.98 12.35 -10.67
CA VAL A 107 -9.95 10.94 -10.26
C VAL A 107 -9.07 10.10 -11.21
N VAL A 108 -9.10 10.40 -12.51
CA VAL A 108 -8.32 9.67 -13.53
C VAL A 108 -6.81 9.86 -13.36
N PRO A 109 -6.25 11.10 -13.31
CA PRO A 109 -4.81 11.27 -13.10
C PRO A 109 -4.37 10.72 -11.74
N LEU A 110 -5.21 10.80 -10.71
CA LEU A 110 -4.92 10.24 -9.39
C LEU A 110 -4.88 8.70 -9.40
N LEU A 111 -5.79 8.05 -10.14
CA LEU A 111 -5.78 6.61 -10.36
C LEU A 111 -4.52 6.15 -11.11
N VAL A 112 -4.14 6.87 -12.15
CA VAL A 112 -2.94 6.56 -12.93
C VAL A 112 -1.69 6.79 -12.09
N SER A 113 -1.63 7.89 -11.32
CA SER A 113 -0.50 8.17 -10.45
C SER A 113 -0.38 7.15 -9.33
N SER A 114 -1.47 6.76 -8.66
CA SER A 114 -1.47 5.70 -7.65
C SER A 114 -0.97 4.38 -8.23
N SER A 115 -1.58 3.92 -9.33
CA SER A 115 -1.14 2.68 -9.98
C SER A 115 0.36 2.69 -10.33
N LEU A 116 0.87 3.82 -10.84
CA LEU A 116 2.31 3.99 -11.09
C LEU A 116 3.12 3.95 -9.79
N LEU A 117 2.66 4.66 -8.75
CA LEU A 117 3.34 4.75 -7.46
C LEU A 117 3.40 3.38 -6.76
N PHE A 118 2.36 2.56 -6.86
CA PHE A 118 2.35 1.18 -6.38
C PHE A 118 3.48 0.36 -7.02
N TYR A 119 3.61 0.39 -8.35
CA TYR A 119 4.67 -0.34 -9.05
C TYR A 119 6.06 0.26 -8.79
N ILE A 120 6.17 1.58 -8.62
CA ILE A 120 7.42 2.23 -8.18
C ILE A 120 7.77 1.77 -6.76
N GLY A 121 6.80 1.65 -5.86
CA GLY A 121 7.00 1.16 -4.51
C GLY A 121 7.49 -0.28 -4.48
N MET A 122 6.94 -1.12 -5.35
CA MET A 122 7.45 -2.46 -5.57
C MET A 122 8.87 -2.48 -6.12
N ALA A 123 9.17 -1.65 -7.12
CA ALA A 123 10.53 -1.52 -7.65
C ALA A 123 11.50 -1.05 -6.57
N PHE A 124 11.10 -0.08 -5.74
CA PHE A 124 11.89 0.41 -4.60
C PHE A 124 12.17 -0.71 -3.59
N ALA A 125 11.15 -1.51 -3.24
CA ALA A 125 11.34 -2.66 -2.36
C ALA A 125 12.38 -3.65 -2.92
N TYR A 126 12.30 -3.96 -4.22
CA TYR A 126 13.19 -4.91 -4.87
C TYR A 126 14.63 -4.39 -5.06
N PHE A 127 14.79 -3.16 -5.53
CA PHE A 127 16.11 -2.60 -5.91
C PHE A 127 16.86 -1.93 -4.76
N VAL A 128 16.15 -1.41 -3.77
CA VAL A 128 16.77 -0.65 -2.66
C VAL A 128 16.68 -1.43 -1.37
N VAL A 129 15.47 -1.86 -0.99
CA VAL A 129 15.24 -2.43 0.34
C VAL A 129 15.82 -3.83 0.46
N PHE A 130 15.60 -4.72 -0.51
CA PHE A 130 16.13 -6.09 -0.41
C PHE A 130 17.64 -6.13 -0.30
N PRO A 131 18.44 -5.45 -1.15
CA PRO A 131 19.89 -5.48 -1.01
C PRO A 131 20.39 -4.94 0.34
N LEU A 132 19.73 -3.91 0.88
CA LEU A 132 20.08 -3.33 2.18
C LEU A 132 19.73 -4.29 3.33
N ALA A 133 18.54 -4.88 3.33
CA ALA A 133 18.08 -5.80 4.37
C ALA A 133 18.91 -7.09 4.37
N PHE A 134 19.08 -7.74 3.21
CA PHE A 134 19.86 -8.98 3.11
C PHE A 134 21.35 -8.75 3.27
N GLY A 135 21.88 -7.61 2.78
CA GLY A 135 23.26 -7.21 3.04
C GLY A 135 23.53 -7.08 4.54
N PHE A 136 22.62 -6.49 5.30
CA PHE A 136 22.76 -6.39 6.76
C PHE A 136 22.71 -7.77 7.44
N LEU A 137 21.74 -8.62 7.07
CA LEU A 137 21.60 -9.97 7.64
C LEU A 137 22.83 -10.85 7.35
N ALA A 138 23.40 -10.74 6.14
CA ALA A 138 24.58 -11.49 5.74
C ALA A 138 25.85 -11.05 6.50
N ASN A 139 26.04 -9.74 6.70
CA ASN A 139 27.23 -9.21 7.38
C ASN A 139 27.18 -9.37 8.91
N THR A 140 26.03 -9.74 9.48
CA THR A 140 25.87 -9.97 10.92
C THR A 140 26.17 -11.43 11.32
N ALA A 141 26.32 -12.34 10.34
CA ALA A 141 26.64 -13.73 10.60
C ALA A 141 28.09 -13.88 11.14
N PRO A 142 28.30 -14.60 12.26
CA PRO A 142 29.65 -14.87 12.77
C PRO A 142 30.50 -15.63 11.75
N GLU A 143 31.80 -15.32 11.68
CA GLU A 143 32.74 -16.06 10.83
C GLU A 143 32.68 -17.58 11.14
N GLY A 144 32.42 -18.39 10.11
CA GLY A 144 32.32 -19.85 10.22
C GLY A 144 30.91 -20.44 10.34
N VAL A 145 29.86 -19.62 10.42
CA VAL A 145 28.46 -20.10 10.39
C VAL A 145 27.88 -19.98 8.98
N GLN A 146 27.56 -21.12 8.35
CA GLN A 146 26.79 -21.11 7.10
C GLN A 146 25.33 -20.76 7.39
N VAL A 147 24.88 -19.61 6.89
CA VAL A 147 23.49 -19.18 6.98
C VAL A 147 22.69 -19.86 5.86
N SER A 148 21.87 -20.83 6.23
CA SER A 148 20.89 -21.45 5.33
C SER A 148 19.51 -20.86 5.60
N THR A 149 18.88 -20.29 4.58
CA THR A 149 17.55 -19.66 4.72
C THR A 149 16.46 -20.64 4.31
N ASP A 150 15.38 -20.71 5.11
CA ASP A 150 14.18 -21.44 4.73
C ASP A 150 13.42 -20.71 3.61
N ILE A 151 13.02 -21.48 2.61
CA ILE A 151 12.44 -20.99 1.36
C ILE A 151 11.06 -20.36 1.56
N ALA A 152 10.24 -20.94 2.44
CA ALA A 152 8.88 -20.48 2.70
C ALA A 152 8.91 -19.20 3.52
N SER A 153 9.80 -19.13 4.51
CA SER A 153 10.04 -17.96 5.35
C SER A 153 10.61 -16.80 4.55
N TYR A 154 11.60 -17.08 3.70
CA TYR A 154 12.21 -16.10 2.81
C TYR A 154 11.17 -15.49 1.86
N LEU A 155 10.39 -16.32 1.16
CA LEU A 155 9.37 -15.81 0.25
C LEU A 155 8.23 -15.12 0.98
N SER A 156 7.87 -15.59 2.18
CA SER A 156 6.86 -14.89 2.99
C SER A 156 7.33 -13.49 3.39
N PHE A 157 8.59 -13.34 3.77
CA PHE A 157 9.20 -12.04 4.07
C PHE A 157 9.19 -11.12 2.84
N VAL A 158 9.69 -11.60 1.70
CA VAL A 158 9.71 -10.87 0.42
C VAL A 158 8.29 -10.43 0.00
N MET A 159 7.33 -11.35 0.05
CA MET A 159 5.93 -11.08 -0.30
C MET A 159 5.30 -10.02 0.64
N ALA A 160 5.54 -10.14 1.95
CA ALA A 160 5.05 -9.17 2.92
C ALA A 160 5.66 -7.78 2.67
N LEU A 161 6.94 -7.73 2.33
CA LEU A 161 7.65 -6.49 2.06
C LEU A 161 7.15 -5.80 0.79
N PHE A 162 6.93 -6.57 -0.30
CA PHE A 162 6.31 -6.03 -1.51
C PHE A 162 4.94 -5.43 -1.24
N MET A 163 4.09 -6.11 -0.48
CA MET A 163 2.77 -5.56 -0.13
C MET A 163 2.87 -4.34 0.75
N ALA A 164 3.75 -4.36 1.76
CA ALA A 164 3.93 -3.24 2.65
C ALA A 164 4.39 -1.98 1.91
N PHE A 165 5.40 -2.09 1.04
CA PHE A 165 5.86 -0.95 0.26
C PHE A 165 4.90 -0.55 -0.85
N GLY A 166 4.28 -1.51 -1.55
CA GLY A 166 3.25 -1.20 -2.54
C GLY A 166 2.12 -0.36 -1.93
N VAL A 167 1.60 -0.78 -0.76
CA VAL A 167 0.57 -0.02 -0.04
C VAL A 167 1.14 1.27 0.57
N SER A 168 2.35 1.27 1.10
CA SER A 168 2.95 2.48 1.69
C SER A 168 3.17 3.59 0.67
N PHE A 169 3.48 3.23 -0.58
CA PHE A 169 3.60 4.19 -1.67
C PHE A 169 2.25 4.81 -2.07
N GLU A 170 1.11 4.29 -1.61
CA GLU A 170 -0.20 4.94 -1.76
C GLU A 170 -0.48 6.00 -0.68
N VAL A 171 0.28 6.02 0.42
CA VAL A 171 0.11 6.97 1.53
C VAL A 171 0.19 8.44 1.07
N PRO A 172 1.14 8.86 0.20
CA PRO A 172 1.17 10.22 -0.32
C PRO A 172 -0.12 10.60 -1.07
N VAL A 173 -0.63 9.70 -1.90
CA VAL A 173 -1.86 9.92 -2.68
C VAL A 173 -3.06 10.03 -1.75
N ALA A 174 -3.16 9.13 -0.76
CA ALA A 174 -4.20 9.17 0.26
C ALA A 174 -4.19 10.49 1.05
N ILE A 175 -3.00 10.99 1.45
CA ILE A 175 -2.86 12.26 2.17
C ILE A 175 -3.33 13.44 1.31
N VAL A 176 -2.88 13.52 0.06
CA VAL A 176 -3.29 14.60 -0.86
C VAL A 176 -4.81 14.59 -1.03
N LEU A 177 -5.41 13.41 -1.20
CA LEU A 177 -6.85 13.30 -1.35
C LEU A 177 -7.60 13.72 -0.07
N LEU A 178 -7.17 13.25 1.11
CA LEU A 178 -7.79 13.62 2.38
C LEU A 178 -7.73 15.12 2.63
N CYS A 179 -6.62 15.77 2.28
CA CYS A 179 -6.47 17.21 2.39
C CYS A 179 -7.34 17.98 1.39
N TRP A 180 -7.48 17.46 0.19
CA TRP A 180 -8.29 18.09 -0.84
C TRP A 180 -9.80 17.96 -0.56
N MET A 181 -10.24 16.84 0.02
CA MET A 181 -11.62 16.65 0.50
C MET A 181 -11.94 17.45 1.77
N GLY A 182 -10.99 18.19 2.34
CA GLY A 182 -11.19 18.95 3.58
C GLY A 182 -11.26 18.11 4.86
N ILE A 183 -11.07 16.79 4.80
CA ILE A 183 -11.12 15.88 5.97
C ILE A 183 -9.98 16.17 6.94
N THR A 184 -8.83 16.63 6.46
CA THR A 184 -7.67 16.96 7.30
C THR A 184 -6.83 18.07 6.68
N SER A 185 -6.15 18.88 7.49
CA SER A 185 -5.22 19.90 7.00
C SER A 185 -3.75 19.42 7.04
N PRO A 186 -2.84 19.98 6.22
CA PRO A 186 -1.41 19.73 6.36
C PRO A 186 -0.89 20.13 7.73
N GLU A 187 -1.46 21.15 8.38
CA GLU A 187 -1.09 21.51 9.76
C GLU A 187 -1.45 20.39 10.74
N ASP A 188 -2.62 19.77 10.61
CA ASP A 188 -3.05 18.68 11.50
C ASP A 188 -2.22 17.42 11.29
N LEU A 189 -1.87 17.11 10.03
CA LEU A 189 -0.97 15.99 9.73
C LEU A 189 0.43 16.21 10.31
N ARG A 190 0.95 17.45 10.32
CA ARG A 190 2.23 17.76 10.98
C ARG A 190 2.19 17.50 12.47
N LYS A 191 1.08 17.81 13.16
CA LYS A 191 0.92 17.50 14.59
C LYS A 191 0.93 15.98 14.83
N LYS A 192 0.51 15.17 13.85
CA LYS A 192 0.45 13.71 13.95
C LYS A 192 1.76 12.98 13.60
N ARG A 193 2.85 13.70 13.27
CA ARG A 193 4.17 13.11 12.94
C ARG A 193 4.65 12.05 13.93
N PRO A 194 4.59 12.25 15.27
CA PRO A 194 5.04 11.23 16.21
C PRO A 194 4.25 9.92 16.10
N TYR A 195 2.94 9.99 15.87
CA TYR A 195 2.09 8.81 15.72
C TYR A 195 2.40 8.04 14.43
N VAL A 196 2.64 8.77 13.33
CA VAL A 196 2.99 8.14 12.04
C VAL A 196 4.38 7.49 12.13
N LEU A 197 5.33 8.13 12.81
CA LEU A 197 6.64 7.55 13.06
C LEU A 197 6.52 6.24 13.84
N VAL A 198 5.77 6.22 14.95
CA VAL A 198 5.52 4.99 15.70
C VAL A 198 4.82 3.94 14.84
N GLY A 199 3.82 4.33 14.05
CA GLY A 199 3.14 3.43 13.11
C GLY A 199 4.09 2.80 12.08
N ALA A 200 5.01 3.57 11.52
CA ALA A 200 6.03 3.06 10.59
C ALA A 200 6.97 2.04 11.27
N PHE A 201 7.37 2.28 12.52
CA PHE A 201 8.16 1.32 13.30
C PHE A 201 7.37 0.06 13.66
N VAL A 202 6.07 0.15 13.95
CA VAL A 202 5.21 -1.01 14.20
C VAL A 202 5.06 -1.85 12.94
N VAL A 203 4.84 -1.22 11.79
CA VAL A 203 4.80 -1.94 10.50
C VAL A 203 6.15 -2.58 10.20
N GLY A 204 7.26 -1.86 10.41
CA GLY A 204 8.61 -2.42 10.31
C GLY A 204 8.77 -3.67 11.18
N MET A 205 8.38 -3.59 12.46
CA MET A 205 8.46 -4.69 13.42
C MET A 205 7.63 -5.92 13.00
N LEU A 206 6.47 -5.73 12.35
CA LEU A 206 5.64 -6.84 11.89
C LEU A 206 6.22 -7.53 10.64
N LEU A 207 7.01 -6.79 9.86
CA LEU A 207 7.52 -7.26 8.58
C LEU A 207 8.93 -7.82 8.68
N THR A 208 9.78 -7.23 9.53
CA THR A 208 11.13 -7.74 9.76
C THR A 208 11.14 -8.71 10.94
N PRO A 209 12.12 -9.62 10.98
CA PRO A 209 12.52 -10.25 12.23
C PRO A 209 12.74 -9.20 13.34
N PRO A 210 12.86 -9.61 14.62
CA PRO A 210 13.14 -8.69 15.73
C PRO A 210 14.59 -8.17 15.66
N ASP A 211 14.86 -7.32 14.67
CA ASP A 211 16.14 -6.69 14.39
C ASP A 211 15.95 -5.19 14.17
N VAL A 212 16.62 -4.39 14.99
CA VAL A 212 16.42 -2.93 15.04
C VAL A 212 16.87 -2.24 13.75
N PHE A 213 17.88 -2.79 13.09
CA PHE A 213 18.47 -2.22 11.88
C PHE A 213 17.54 -2.32 10.69
N SER A 214 17.06 -3.53 10.34
CA SER A 214 16.11 -3.72 9.25
C SER A 214 14.80 -3.03 9.58
N GLN A 215 14.33 -3.07 10.83
CA GLN A 215 13.14 -2.33 11.25
C GLN A 215 13.26 -0.83 10.96
N THR A 216 14.40 -0.22 11.31
CA THR A 216 14.67 1.21 11.06
C THR A 216 14.81 1.50 9.57
N LEU A 217 15.50 0.62 8.84
CA LEU A 217 15.68 0.70 7.39
C LEU A 217 14.35 0.69 6.64
N LEU A 218 13.33 -0.03 7.15
CA LEU A 218 11.97 -0.01 6.59
C LEU A 218 11.16 1.21 7.03
N ALA A 219 11.26 1.59 8.30
CA ALA A 219 10.48 2.68 8.86
C ALA A 219 10.86 4.05 8.26
N ILE A 220 12.14 4.28 7.96
CA ILE A 220 12.62 5.55 7.39
C ILE A 220 11.95 5.86 6.04
N PRO A 221 11.99 4.99 5.01
CA PRO A 221 11.28 5.21 3.75
C PRO A 221 9.78 5.46 3.93
N MET A 222 9.12 4.71 4.82
CA MET A 222 7.69 4.91 5.10
C MET A 222 7.41 6.30 5.69
N TYR A 223 8.24 6.76 6.62
CA TYR A 223 8.14 8.12 7.18
C TYR A 223 8.44 9.18 6.12
N CYS A 224 9.41 8.96 5.24
CA CYS A 224 9.70 9.86 4.11
C CYS A 224 8.50 9.98 3.16
N LEU A 225 7.82 8.87 2.83
CA LEU A 225 6.60 8.89 1.99
C LEU A 225 5.49 9.72 2.65
N PHE A 226 5.30 9.59 3.96
CA PHE A 226 4.38 10.44 4.69
C PHE A 226 4.74 11.94 4.54
N GLU A 227 6.00 12.30 4.74
CA GLU A 227 6.45 13.70 4.60
C GLU A 227 6.30 14.23 3.16
N ILE A 228 6.55 13.38 2.17
CA ILE A 228 6.30 13.69 0.75
C ILE A 228 4.80 13.98 0.53
N GLY A 229 3.92 13.14 1.08
CA GLY A 229 2.47 13.35 1.04
C GLY A 229 2.04 14.68 1.66
N VAL A 230 2.55 14.97 2.87
CA VAL A 230 2.27 16.25 3.58
C VAL A 230 2.86 17.46 2.86
N PHE A 231 3.96 17.28 2.12
CA PHE A 231 4.53 18.34 1.30
C PHE A 231 3.66 18.65 0.08
N PHE A 232 3.26 17.62 -0.67
CA PHE A 232 2.41 17.79 -1.85
C PHE A 232 0.99 18.26 -1.51
N SER A 233 0.44 17.86 -0.36
CA SER A 233 -0.91 18.27 0.02
C SER A 233 -1.06 19.78 0.20
N ARG A 234 0.02 20.51 0.53
CA ARG A 234 0.01 21.98 0.66
C ARG A 234 -0.44 22.69 -0.62
N PHE A 235 -0.19 22.10 -1.80
CA PHE A 235 -0.57 22.69 -3.07
C PHE A 235 -2.06 22.49 -3.41
N TYR A 236 -2.76 21.60 -2.72
CA TYR A 236 -4.16 21.24 -3.01
C TYR A 236 -5.17 21.77 -1.99
N VAL A 237 -4.71 22.33 -0.86
CA VAL A 237 -5.54 22.78 0.28
C VAL A 237 -6.27 24.10 0.04
N GLY A 238 -5.90 24.86 -1.00
CA GLY A 238 -6.47 26.19 -1.28
C GLY A 238 -7.84 26.22 -1.95
N LYS A 239 -8.51 25.08 -2.21
CA LYS A 239 -9.75 25.05 -3.01
C LYS A 239 -11.02 24.65 -2.26
N GLY A 240 -10.91 23.90 -1.17
CA GLY A 240 -12.05 23.47 -0.35
C GLY A 240 -12.51 24.53 0.65
N ARG A 241 -11.57 25.12 1.42
CA ARG A 241 -11.90 26.03 2.53
C ARG A 241 -12.46 27.39 2.08
N ASN A 242 -11.92 27.96 0.99
CA ASN A 242 -12.46 29.21 0.43
C ASN A 242 -13.92 29.06 -0.03
N ARG A 243 -14.37 27.83 -0.34
CA ARG A 243 -15.70 27.61 -0.91
C ARG A 243 -16.76 27.25 0.13
N GLU A 244 -16.37 26.65 1.26
CA GLU A 244 -17.22 26.58 2.45
C GLU A 244 -17.44 27.97 3.04
N GLU A 245 -16.38 28.80 3.13
CA GLU A 245 -16.49 30.21 3.53
C GLU A 245 -17.34 31.03 2.53
N GLU A 246 -17.25 30.79 1.22
CA GLU A 246 -18.14 31.41 0.21
C GLU A 246 -19.60 30.92 0.31
N ASN A 247 -19.83 29.61 0.46
CA ASN A 247 -21.20 29.06 0.56
C ASN A 247 -21.91 29.45 1.86
N ASP A 248 -21.18 29.50 2.98
CA ASP A 248 -21.75 29.96 4.27
C ASP A 248 -22.03 31.47 4.21
N ALA A 249 -21.18 32.26 3.54
CA ALA A 249 -21.42 33.69 3.30
C ALA A 249 -22.60 33.95 2.35
N GLU A 250 -22.78 33.17 1.30
CA GLU A 250 -23.94 33.24 0.40
C GLU A 250 -25.24 32.87 1.15
N ALA A 251 -25.22 31.81 1.96
CA ALA A 251 -26.37 31.38 2.76
C ALA A 251 -26.74 32.36 3.90
N GLU A 252 -25.78 33.12 4.44
CA GLU A 252 -26.05 34.24 5.36
C GLU A 252 -26.58 35.49 4.64
N SER A 253 -26.14 35.74 3.41
CA SER A 253 -26.64 36.88 2.62
C SER A 253 -28.11 36.73 2.20
N GLU A 254 -28.53 35.53 1.80
CA GLU A 254 -29.94 35.25 1.45
C GLU A 254 -30.89 35.33 2.65
N LYS A 255 -30.41 35.04 3.87
CA LYS A 255 -31.21 35.18 5.11
C LYS A 255 -31.36 36.62 5.60
N THR A 256 -30.55 37.55 5.10
CA THR A 256 -30.58 38.95 5.53
C THR A 256 -31.43 39.82 4.59
N GLU A 257 -31.79 39.30 3.41
CA GLU A 257 -32.63 39.98 2.40
C GLU A 257 -34.13 39.62 2.47
N GLU A 258 -34.54 38.65 3.30
CA GLU A 258 -35.95 38.34 3.67
C GLU A 258 -36.39 39.06 4.96
#